data_AF-A0A060ZEM3-F1
#
_entry.id   AF-A0A060ZEM3-F1
#
_cell.length_a   1.000
_cell.length_b   1.000
_cell.length_c   1.000
_cell.angle_alpha   90.00
_cell.angle_beta   90.00
_cell.angle_gamma   90.00
#
_symmetry.space_group_name_H-M   'P 1'
#
loop_
_entity.id
_entity.type
_entity.pdbx_description
1 polymer ?
#
loop_
_entity_poly.entity_id
_entity_poly.type
_entity_poly.pdbx_seq_one_letter_code
_entity_poly.pdbx_strand_id
1 'polypeptide(L)'
;MFPGKGHSFLAQWSSFVLPRLYQIAECEKHPDISALLQLAATQQGDSYTMTMLKVLIYVLPPTNTSRASLPSRSSVRQAIRYLVDIVPIDTMVSSLFCDLTSLEGPESVSHAQPYILSVGPLEAPGRQLCIVFPVDRIAIPLPQEGLSNALDKLFKLLRVFELGYPDQLASLYGFLEHLYGLEMTPQDNHDSPSGKGSKVLELLSRLHMPS
;
A
#
# COMPACT_ATOMS: atom_id res chain seq x y z
N MET A 1 -13.00 -21.36 -7.13
CA MET A 1 -13.33 -20.22 -6.24
C MET A 1 -13.35 -20.77 -4.82
N PHE A 2 -12.35 -20.47 -4.00
CA PHE A 2 -12.28 -20.99 -2.63
C PHE A 2 -13.30 -20.27 -1.73
N PRO A 3 -14.28 -20.97 -1.13
CA PRO A 3 -15.21 -20.36 -0.19
C PRO A 3 -14.50 -20.18 1.16
N GLY A 4 -14.54 -18.97 1.72
CA GLY A 4 -14.20 -18.73 3.13
C GLY A 4 -13.06 -17.73 3.42
N LYS A 5 -12.16 -17.43 2.48
CA LYS A 5 -11.06 -16.46 2.70
C LYS A 5 -11.20 -15.13 1.96
N GLY A 6 -12.17 -15.02 1.06
CA GLY A 6 -12.43 -13.81 0.27
C GLY A 6 -13.12 -12.67 1.03
N HIS A 7 -13.61 -12.94 2.24
CA HIS A 7 -14.19 -11.90 3.08
C HIS A 7 -13.10 -11.16 3.85
N SER A 8 -12.63 -10.12 3.16
CA SER A 8 -12.43 -8.78 3.73
C SER A 8 -11.06 -8.56 4.37
N PHE A 9 -10.09 -8.19 3.53
CA PHE A 9 -8.98 -7.30 3.93
C PHE A 9 -9.49 -6.28 4.95
N LEU A 10 -10.63 -5.64 4.69
CA LEU A 10 -11.21 -4.65 5.58
C LEU A 10 -11.68 -5.18 6.94
N ALA A 11 -12.21 -6.41 7.01
CA ALA A 11 -12.66 -6.94 8.30
C ALA A 11 -11.48 -7.22 9.22
N GLN A 12 -10.35 -7.65 8.66
CA GLN A 12 -9.16 -8.03 9.43
C GLN A 12 -8.15 -6.88 9.54
N TRP A 13 -8.17 -5.90 8.64
CA TRP A 13 -7.14 -4.87 8.58
C TRP A 13 -7.07 -4.05 9.87
N SER A 14 -8.16 -3.34 10.20
CA SER A 14 -8.21 -2.48 11.38
C SER A 14 -8.24 -3.26 12.70
N SER A 15 -8.94 -4.39 12.72
CA SER A 15 -9.17 -5.17 13.95
C SER A 15 -8.02 -6.10 14.32
N PHE A 16 -7.24 -6.55 13.34
CA PHE A 16 -6.28 -7.65 13.52
C PHE A 16 -4.89 -7.33 12.96
N VAL A 17 -4.79 -6.93 11.69
CA VAL A 17 -3.50 -6.68 11.02
C VAL A 17 -2.79 -5.49 11.66
N LEU A 18 -3.47 -4.34 11.80
CA LEU A 18 -2.84 -3.12 12.31
C LEU A 18 -2.32 -3.27 13.76
N PRO A 19 -3.09 -3.80 14.73
CA PRO A 19 -2.59 -4.00 16.09
C PRO A 19 -1.40 -4.95 16.17
N ARG A 20 -1.42 -6.05 15.39
CA ARG A 20 -0.32 -7.02 15.37
C ARG A 20 0.92 -6.47 14.68
N LEU A 21 0.75 -5.74 13.57
CA LEU A 21 1.83 -5.04 12.90
C LEU A 21 2.52 -4.06 13.84
N TYR A 22 1.75 -3.32 14.65
CA TYR A 22 2.31 -2.42 15.67
C TYR A 22 3.22 -3.18 16.65
N GLN A 23 2.76 -4.31 17.19
CA GLN A 23 3.54 -5.15 18.12
C GLN A 23 4.83 -5.68 17.49
N ILE A 24 4.75 -6.16 16.25
CA ILE A 24 5.93 -6.66 15.51
C ILE A 24 6.93 -5.52 15.28
N ALA A 25 6.43 -4.36 14.84
CA ALA A 25 7.23 -3.19 14.53
C ALA A 25 7.93 -2.62 15.79
N GLU A 26 7.28 -2.67 16.95
CA GLU A 26 7.87 -2.27 18.24
C GLU A 26 9.10 -3.12 18.60
N CYS A 27 9.12 -4.39 18.19
CA CYS A 27 10.24 -5.30 18.42
C CYS A 27 11.45 -5.05 17.51
N GLU A 28 11.27 -4.42 16.34
CA GLU A 28 12.33 -4.18 15.34
C GLU A 28 13.37 -3.14 15.81
N LYS A 29 13.02 -2.26 16.76
CA LYS A 29 13.89 -1.21 17.32
C LYS A 29 14.57 -0.30 16.27
N HIS A 30 14.00 -0.17 15.07
CA HIS A 30 14.52 0.71 14.02
C HIS A 30 14.04 2.16 14.27
N PRO A 31 14.93 3.19 14.20
CA PRO A 31 14.58 4.57 14.56
C PRO A 31 13.45 5.15 13.72
N ASP A 32 13.43 4.88 12.41
CA ASP A 32 12.35 5.36 11.53
C ASP A 32 11.01 4.69 11.87
N ILE A 33 11.03 3.41 12.28
CA ILE A 33 9.82 2.68 12.70
C ILE A 33 9.32 3.27 14.02
N SER A 34 10.20 3.49 15.00
CA SER A 34 9.83 4.10 16.28
C SER A 34 9.20 5.49 16.11
N ALA A 35 9.74 6.32 15.21
CA ALA A 35 9.16 7.63 14.90
C ALA A 35 7.76 7.51 14.27
N LEU A 36 7.56 6.54 13.37
CA LEU A 36 6.24 6.26 12.79
C LEU A 36 5.25 5.72 13.83
N LEU A 37 5.68 4.86 14.75
CA LEU A 37 4.82 4.34 15.83
C LEU A 37 4.39 5.44 16.80
N GLN A 38 5.30 6.36 17.15
CA GLN A 38 4.96 7.55 17.95
C GLN A 38 3.93 8.44 17.24
N LEU A 39 4.09 8.64 15.93
CA LEU A 39 3.12 9.38 15.14
C LEU A 39 1.76 8.66 15.11
N ALA A 40 1.76 7.34 14.88
CA ALA A 40 0.56 6.52 14.83
C ALA A 40 -0.24 6.58 16.14
N ALA A 41 0.43 6.64 17.30
CA ALA A 41 -0.23 6.74 18.61
C ALA A 41 -1.08 8.01 18.78
N THR A 42 -0.83 9.06 17.98
CA THR A 42 -1.56 10.33 18.03
C THR A 42 -2.61 10.48 16.92
N GLN A 43 -2.64 9.55 15.98
CA GLN A 43 -3.50 9.61 14.80
C GLN A 43 -4.70 8.69 14.94
N GLN A 44 -5.72 8.95 14.13
CA GLN A 44 -6.91 8.10 13.98
C GLN A 44 -7.25 7.96 12.48
N GLY A 45 -8.21 7.10 12.16
CA GLY A 45 -8.77 6.99 10.81
C GLY A 45 -7.73 6.76 9.70
N ASP A 46 -7.76 7.62 8.68
CA ASP A 46 -6.97 7.45 7.47
C ASP A 46 -5.50 7.84 7.64
N SER A 47 -5.18 8.85 8.47
CA SER A 47 -3.77 9.10 8.81
C SER A 47 -3.16 7.96 9.60
N TYR A 48 -3.90 7.36 10.55
CA TYR A 48 -3.42 6.17 11.24
C TYR A 48 -3.18 5.02 10.24
N THR A 49 -4.13 4.79 9.33
CA THR A 49 -4.00 3.79 8.26
C THR A 49 -2.77 4.04 7.40
N MET A 50 -2.57 5.27 6.94
CA MET A 50 -1.42 5.68 6.13
C MET A 50 -0.10 5.44 6.87
N THR A 51 -0.01 5.84 8.14
CA THR A 51 1.20 5.64 8.94
C THR A 51 1.50 4.16 9.16
N MET A 52 0.48 3.33 9.42
CA MET A 52 0.68 1.91 9.54
C MET A 52 1.05 1.23 8.22
N LEU A 53 0.57 1.72 7.07
CA LEU A 53 1.03 1.26 5.76
C LEU A 53 2.52 1.59 5.55
N LYS A 54 2.97 2.77 5.99
CA LYS A 54 4.41 3.11 5.97
C LYS A 54 5.21 2.13 6.86
N VAL A 55 4.73 1.86 8.07
CA VAL A 55 5.34 0.86 8.97
C VAL A 55 5.40 -0.52 8.29
N LEU A 56 4.33 -0.94 7.61
CA LEU A 56 4.28 -2.20 6.89
C LEU A 56 5.36 -2.27 5.81
N ILE A 57 5.53 -1.23 5.01
CA ILE A 57 6.59 -1.15 3.99
C ILE A 57 7.98 -1.25 4.62
N TYR A 58 8.18 -0.68 5.81
CA TYR A 58 9.45 -0.78 6.53
C TYR A 58 9.78 -2.20 7.00
N VAL A 59 8.78 -2.96 7.48
CA VAL A 59 9.00 -4.32 7.98
C VAL A 59 9.02 -5.36 6.86
N LEU A 60 8.37 -5.08 5.73
CA LEU A 60 8.39 -5.96 4.57
C LEU A 60 9.81 -6.04 3.94
N PRO A 61 10.19 -7.19 3.37
CA PRO A 61 11.46 -7.32 2.66
C PRO A 61 11.54 -6.33 1.49
N PRO A 62 12.73 -5.77 1.20
CA PRO A 62 12.88 -4.84 0.08
C PRO A 62 12.57 -5.51 -1.24
N THR A 63 11.95 -4.76 -2.15
CA THR A 63 11.48 -5.25 -3.47
C THR A 63 12.62 -5.68 -4.37
N ASN A 64 13.85 -5.18 -4.14
CA ASN A 64 14.97 -5.44 -5.03
C ASN A 64 16.35 -5.48 -4.33
N THR A 65 16.59 -6.45 -3.45
CA THR A 65 17.98 -6.86 -3.14
C THR A 65 18.09 -8.38 -2.92
N SER A 66 18.97 -8.99 -3.71
CA SER A 66 19.58 -10.28 -3.41
C SER A 66 20.40 -10.14 -2.12
N ARG A 67 20.23 -11.10 -1.20
CA ARG A 67 20.87 -11.26 0.13
C ARG A 67 20.52 -10.22 1.20
N ALA A 68 19.79 -10.70 2.22
CA ALA A 68 19.94 -10.43 3.67
C ALA A 68 20.15 -9.00 4.22
N SER A 69 20.09 -7.94 3.42
CA SER A 69 20.12 -6.56 3.91
C SER A 69 18.71 -6.01 4.11
N LEU A 70 18.54 -5.24 5.17
CA LEU A 70 17.34 -4.41 5.37
C LEU A 70 17.14 -3.50 4.14
N PRO A 71 15.88 -3.11 3.84
CA PRO A 71 15.62 -2.14 2.80
C PRO A 71 16.50 -0.90 2.97
N SER A 72 17.15 -0.46 1.88
CA SER A 72 17.78 0.86 1.91
C SER A 72 16.70 1.89 2.23
N ARG A 73 16.97 2.83 3.13
CA ARG A 73 16.05 3.93 3.45
C ARG A 73 15.53 4.66 2.21
N SER A 74 16.33 4.72 1.14
CA SER A 74 15.92 5.30 -0.15
C SER A 74 14.81 4.50 -0.85
N SER A 75 14.89 3.17 -0.82
CA SER A 75 13.88 2.29 -1.44
C SER A 75 12.53 2.35 -0.72
N VAL A 76 12.54 2.41 0.62
CA VAL A 76 11.33 2.55 1.43
C VAL A 76 10.70 3.92 1.23
N ARG A 77 11.49 4.99 1.22
CA ARG A 77 10.99 6.33 0.91
C ARG A 77 10.35 6.40 -0.47
N GLN A 78 10.96 5.75 -1.46
CA GLN A 78 10.38 5.69 -2.80
C GLN A 78 9.04 4.93 -2.79
N ALA A 79 8.98 3.75 -2.16
CA ALA A 79 7.74 2.97 -2.04
C ALA A 79 6.61 3.75 -1.33
N ILE A 80 6.93 4.48 -0.27
CA ILE A 80 5.96 5.31 0.46
C ILE A 80 5.31 6.36 -0.45
N ARG A 81 6.06 6.92 -1.40
CA ARG A 81 5.53 7.91 -2.36
C ARG A 81 4.53 7.33 -3.35
N TYR A 82 4.47 6.00 -3.50
CA TYR A 82 3.49 5.35 -4.38
C TYR A 82 2.18 4.97 -3.67
N LEU A 83 2.05 5.21 -2.36
CA LEU A 83 0.86 4.78 -1.59
C LEU A 83 -0.40 5.57 -1.95
N VAL A 84 -0.32 6.90 -1.82
CA VAL A 84 -1.43 7.83 -2.08
C VAL A 84 -0.84 9.17 -2.47
N ASP A 85 -1.29 9.70 -3.59
CA ASP A 85 -1.04 11.08 -3.95
C ASP A 85 -2.05 11.99 -3.24
N ILE A 86 -1.58 13.09 -2.66
CA ILE A 86 -2.43 14.05 -1.96
C ILE A 86 -2.34 15.38 -2.69
N VAL A 87 -3.47 15.88 -3.16
CA VAL A 87 -3.60 17.18 -3.83
C VAL A 87 -4.48 18.14 -3.02
N PRO A 88 -4.42 19.46 -3.26
CA PRO A 88 -5.30 20.42 -2.60
C PRO A 88 -6.80 20.11 -2.76
N ILE A 89 -7.62 20.51 -1.78
CA ILE A 89 -9.05 20.17 -1.72
C ILE A 89 -9.89 20.78 -2.86
N ASP A 90 -9.41 21.87 -3.44
CA ASP A 90 -9.99 22.59 -4.57
C ASP A 90 -9.54 22.05 -5.94
N THR A 91 -8.72 21.01 -5.96
CA THR A 91 -8.24 20.37 -7.20
C THR A 91 -9.39 19.69 -7.93
N MET A 92 -9.63 20.08 -9.19
CA MET A 92 -10.51 19.33 -10.08
C MET A 92 -9.76 18.11 -10.62
N VAL A 93 -10.23 16.90 -10.30
CA VAL A 93 -9.54 15.66 -10.74
C VAL A 93 -9.36 15.60 -12.27
N SER A 94 -10.29 16.16 -13.04
CA SER A 94 -10.18 16.23 -14.51
C SER A 94 -8.97 17.03 -15.00
N SER A 95 -8.48 18.02 -14.24
CA SER A 95 -7.31 18.81 -14.64
C SER A 95 -6.01 18.00 -14.59
N LEU A 96 -5.96 16.93 -13.79
CA LEU A 96 -4.81 16.01 -13.73
C LEU A 96 -4.57 15.29 -15.05
N PHE A 97 -5.57 15.22 -15.92
CA PHE A 97 -5.47 14.61 -17.25
C PHE A 97 -5.15 15.62 -18.36
N CYS A 98 -5.27 16.92 -18.07
CA CYS A 98 -5.00 17.99 -19.02
C CYS A 98 -3.52 18.37 -19.05
N ASP A 99 -2.86 18.36 -17.89
CA ASP A 99 -1.51 18.89 -17.72
C ASP A 99 -0.48 17.79 -17.37
N LEU A 100 0.01 17.08 -18.40
CA LEU A 100 1.11 16.11 -18.25
C LEU A 100 2.44 16.74 -17.79
N THR A 101 2.55 18.07 -17.81
CA THR A 101 3.74 18.84 -17.40
C THR A 101 3.60 19.53 -16.05
N SER A 102 2.41 19.58 -15.45
CA SER A 102 2.16 20.37 -14.21
C SER A 102 2.08 19.53 -12.94
N LEU A 103 2.03 18.20 -13.09
CA LEU A 103 2.27 17.25 -11.99
C LEU A 103 3.76 17.07 -11.68
N GLU A 104 4.67 17.86 -12.24
CA GLU A 104 6.05 17.97 -11.75
C GLU A 104 6.13 18.92 -10.53
N GLY A 105 5.29 18.67 -9.53
CA GLY A 105 5.64 19.07 -8.18
C GLY A 105 6.81 18.20 -7.71
N PRO A 106 7.73 18.70 -6.85
CA PRO A 106 8.85 17.89 -6.34
C PRO A 106 8.42 16.60 -5.60
N GLU A 107 7.11 16.44 -5.33
CA GLU A 107 6.51 15.32 -4.62
C GLU A 107 5.76 14.31 -5.50
N SER A 108 5.30 14.68 -6.69
CA SER A 108 4.41 13.86 -7.52
C SER A 108 5.19 12.83 -8.36
N VAL A 109 4.66 11.62 -8.39
CA VAL A 109 5.29 10.47 -9.03
C VAL A 109 4.64 10.21 -10.38
N SER A 110 5.44 9.93 -11.42
CA SER A 110 4.89 9.53 -12.71
C SER A 110 4.32 8.10 -12.60
N HIS A 111 3.01 7.98 -12.58
CA HIS A 111 2.30 6.72 -12.49
C HIS A 111 1.97 6.18 -13.89
N ALA A 112 2.50 5.00 -14.23
CA ALA A 112 2.05 4.23 -15.40
C ALA A 112 0.85 3.32 -15.07
N GLN A 113 0.67 2.95 -13.80
CA GLN A 113 -0.39 2.09 -13.30
C GLN A 113 -1.43 2.88 -12.49
N PRO A 114 -2.64 2.34 -12.29
CA PRO A 114 -3.63 2.96 -11.43
C PRO A 114 -3.12 3.21 -10.01
N TYR A 115 -3.52 4.33 -9.43
CA TYR A 115 -3.08 4.75 -8.09
C TYR A 115 -4.20 5.44 -7.32
N ILE A 116 -4.05 5.55 -5.99
CA ILE A 116 -5.00 6.25 -5.13
C ILE A 116 -4.62 7.73 -5.08
N LEU A 117 -5.61 8.58 -5.30
CA LEU A 117 -5.51 10.02 -5.11
C LEU A 117 -6.47 10.47 -4.00
N SER A 118 -5.96 11.31 -3.10
CA SER A 118 -6.74 12.07 -2.13
C SER A 118 -6.82 13.53 -2.56
N VAL A 119 -8.03 14.02 -2.81
CA VAL A 119 -8.32 15.44 -3.01
C VAL A 119 -8.61 16.04 -1.63
N GLY A 120 -7.61 16.75 -1.10
CA GLY A 120 -7.55 17.22 0.28
C GLY A 120 -6.67 16.33 1.18
N PRO A 121 -6.09 16.89 2.25
CA PRO A 121 -5.35 16.13 3.27
C PRO A 121 -6.20 14.99 3.87
N LEU A 122 -5.58 13.87 4.28
CA LEU A 122 -6.28 12.68 4.81
C LEU A 122 -7.26 12.95 5.97
N GLU A 123 -6.96 13.96 6.79
CA GLU A 123 -7.78 14.35 7.94
C GLU A 123 -8.79 15.47 7.63
N ALA A 124 -8.78 16.01 6.41
CA ALA A 124 -9.62 17.15 6.08
C ALA A 124 -11.09 16.72 5.93
N PRO A 125 -12.04 17.46 6.55
CA PRO A 125 -13.46 17.24 6.30
C PRO A 125 -13.78 17.55 4.83
N GLY A 126 -14.62 16.72 4.20
CA GLY A 126 -15.00 16.90 2.79
C GLY A 126 -13.96 16.41 1.77
N ARG A 127 -12.86 15.79 2.24
CA ARG A 127 -11.88 15.08 1.42
C ARG A 127 -12.54 14.03 0.53
N GLN A 128 -11.97 13.83 -0.66
CA GLN A 128 -12.41 12.81 -1.61
C GLN A 128 -11.28 11.83 -1.94
N LEU A 129 -11.60 10.54 -2.01
CA LEU A 129 -10.71 9.53 -2.58
C LEU A 129 -11.15 9.16 -3.98
N CYS A 130 -10.19 8.90 -4.85
CA CYS A 130 -10.44 8.27 -6.14
C CYS A 130 -9.28 7.35 -6.54
N ILE A 131 -9.58 6.38 -7.42
CA ILE A 131 -8.56 5.62 -8.14
C ILE A 131 -8.39 6.28 -9.50
N VAL A 132 -7.17 6.72 -9.80
CA VAL A 132 -6.82 7.39 -11.04
C VAL A 132 -6.18 6.39 -11.99
N PHE A 133 -6.68 6.35 -13.23
CA PHE A 133 -6.13 5.61 -14.37
C PHE A 133 -5.43 6.60 -15.28
N PRO A 134 -4.10 6.75 -15.17
CA PRO A 134 -3.37 7.79 -15.88
C PRO A 134 -3.42 7.59 -17.41
N VAL A 135 -3.34 6.35 -17.87
CA VAL A 135 -3.36 6.01 -19.31
C VAL A 135 -4.74 6.25 -19.92
N ASP A 136 -5.80 5.78 -19.26
CA ASP A 136 -7.17 5.90 -19.74
C ASP A 136 -7.78 7.29 -19.51
N ARG A 137 -7.10 8.13 -18.70
CA ARG A 137 -7.54 9.47 -18.29
C ARG A 137 -8.89 9.44 -17.58
N ILE A 138 -9.07 8.45 -16.72
CA ILE A 138 -10.29 8.23 -15.96
C ILE A 138 -9.95 8.28 -14.47
N ALA A 139 -10.84 8.87 -13.68
CA ALA A 139 -10.81 8.74 -12.23
C ALA A 139 -12.11 8.12 -11.75
N ILE A 140 -11.99 7.09 -10.91
CA ILE A 140 -13.11 6.42 -10.26
C ILE A 140 -13.26 6.97 -8.84
N PRO A 141 -14.28 7.78 -8.55
CA PRO A 141 -14.50 8.29 -7.20
C PRO A 141 -14.87 7.16 -6.23
N LEU A 142 -14.39 7.28 -4.99
CA LEU A 142 -14.62 6.35 -3.89
C LEU A 142 -15.40 7.06 -2.77
N PRO A 143 -16.72 7.25 -2.93
CA PRO A 143 -17.52 7.98 -1.95
C PRO A 143 -17.63 7.20 -0.63
N GLN A 144 -17.51 7.91 0.49
CA GLN A 144 -17.75 7.40 1.86
C GLN A 144 -16.81 6.26 2.29
N GLU A 145 -15.63 6.16 1.70
CA GLU A 145 -14.67 5.10 1.98
C GLU A 145 -13.39 5.64 2.59
N GLY A 146 -12.84 4.89 3.55
CA GLY A 146 -11.52 5.16 4.12
C GLY A 146 -10.39 4.66 3.22
N LEU A 147 -9.17 5.06 3.55
CA LEU A 147 -7.96 4.68 2.82
C LEU A 147 -7.77 3.16 2.72
N SER A 148 -8.13 2.42 3.77
CA SER A 148 -8.09 0.96 3.75
C SER A 148 -8.97 0.40 2.61
N ASN A 149 -10.18 0.91 2.45
CA ASN A 149 -11.10 0.49 1.38
C ASN A 149 -10.57 0.86 0.00
N ALA A 150 -9.94 2.02 -0.14
CA ALA A 150 -9.31 2.42 -1.39
C ALA A 150 -8.15 1.50 -1.78
N LEU A 151 -7.31 1.12 -0.81
CA LEU A 151 -6.22 0.17 -1.04
C LEU A 151 -6.74 -1.22 -1.44
N ASP A 152 -7.78 -1.69 -0.77
CA ASP A 152 -8.45 -2.94 -1.10
C ASP A 152 -8.98 -2.97 -2.54
N LYS A 153 -9.70 -1.91 -2.93
CA LYS A 153 -10.25 -1.78 -4.27
C LYS A 153 -9.16 -1.66 -5.32
N LEU A 154 -8.12 -0.86 -5.07
CA LEU A 154 -7.00 -0.76 -5.98
C LEU A 154 -6.31 -2.12 -6.17
N PHE A 155 -6.01 -2.83 -5.08
CA PHE A 155 -5.44 -4.17 -5.15
C PHE A 155 -6.29 -5.12 -6.01
N LYS A 156 -7.60 -5.19 -5.73
CA LYS A 156 -8.54 -6.03 -6.48
C LYS A 156 -8.58 -5.63 -7.94
N LEU A 157 -8.56 -4.34 -8.23
CA LEU A 157 -8.59 -3.81 -9.59
C LEU A 157 -7.33 -4.22 -10.36
N LEU A 158 -6.15 -3.95 -9.80
CA LEU A 158 -4.87 -4.35 -10.41
C LEU A 158 -4.83 -5.85 -10.67
N ARG A 159 -5.37 -6.65 -9.73
CA ARG A 159 -5.39 -8.11 -9.85
C ARG A 159 -6.39 -8.63 -10.87
N VAL A 160 -7.64 -8.18 -10.82
CA VAL A 160 -8.75 -8.66 -11.68
C VAL A 160 -8.55 -8.26 -13.13
N PHE A 161 -8.00 -7.07 -13.38
CA PHE A 161 -7.71 -6.57 -14.72
C PHE A 161 -6.28 -6.87 -15.19
N GLU A 162 -5.51 -7.64 -14.41
CA GLU A 162 -4.13 -8.05 -14.74
C GLU A 162 -3.20 -6.88 -15.13
N LEU A 163 -3.37 -5.73 -14.47
CA LEU A 163 -2.61 -4.50 -14.76
C LEU A 163 -1.17 -4.51 -14.18
N GLY A 164 -0.84 -5.56 -13.44
CA GLY A 164 0.40 -5.68 -12.68
C GLY A 164 0.44 -4.75 -11.46
N TYR A 165 1.40 -5.00 -10.57
CA TYR A 165 1.65 -4.13 -9.41
C TYR A 165 2.80 -3.16 -9.70
N PRO A 166 2.82 -1.99 -9.04
CA PRO A 166 3.98 -1.11 -9.06
C PRO A 166 5.17 -1.82 -8.42
N ASP A 167 6.33 -1.83 -9.10
CA ASP A 167 7.55 -2.47 -8.60
C ASP A 167 7.93 -1.97 -7.20
N GLN A 168 7.66 -0.69 -6.92
CA GLN A 168 7.93 -0.05 -5.64
C GLN A 168 7.03 -0.56 -4.52
N LEU A 169 5.85 -1.08 -4.86
CA LEU A 169 4.87 -1.65 -3.92
C LEU A 169 4.76 -3.17 -4.04
N ALA A 170 5.62 -3.84 -4.81
CA ALA A 170 5.51 -5.28 -5.06
C ALA A 170 5.46 -6.12 -3.77
N SER A 171 6.27 -5.79 -2.75
CA SER A 171 6.24 -6.50 -1.46
C SER A 171 4.94 -6.27 -0.69
N LEU A 172 4.36 -5.07 -0.78
CA LEU A 172 3.07 -4.74 -0.16
C LEU A 172 1.96 -5.55 -0.83
N TYR A 173 1.89 -5.52 -2.15
CA TYR A 173 0.85 -6.26 -2.88
C TYR A 173 1.03 -7.77 -2.75
N GLY A 174 2.26 -8.28 -2.76
CA GLY A 174 2.53 -9.69 -2.45
C GLY A 174 2.06 -10.07 -1.03
N PHE A 175 2.24 -9.20 -0.03
CA PHE A 175 1.65 -9.42 1.30
C PHE A 175 0.12 -9.48 1.26
N LEU A 176 -0.52 -8.61 0.48
CA LEU A 176 -1.98 -8.61 0.32
C LEU A 176 -2.49 -9.89 -0.37
N GLU A 177 -1.79 -10.40 -1.38
CA GLU A 177 -2.14 -11.66 -2.03
C GLU A 177 -2.23 -12.82 -1.04
N HIS A 178 -1.25 -12.93 -0.15
CA HIS A 178 -1.26 -13.97 0.88
C HIS A 178 -2.38 -13.77 1.90
N LEU A 179 -2.64 -12.52 2.30
CA LEU A 179 -3.74 -12.22 3.21
C LEU A 179 -5.09 -12.64 2.60
N TYR A 180 -5.22 -12.48 1.27
CA TYR A 180 -6.36 -12.95 0.50
C TYR A 180 -6.35 -14.45 0.19
N GLY A 181 -5.31 -15.18 0.57
CA GLY A 181 -5.14 -16.59 0.28
C GLY A 181 -4.99 -16.88 -1.23
N LEU A 182 -4.50 -15.92 -2.01
CA LEU A 182 -4.18 -16.12 -3.41
C LEU A 182 -2.83 -16.83 -3.49
N GLU A 183 -2.75 -17.88 -4.32
CA GLU A 183 -1.47 -18.51 -4.64
C GLU A 183 -0.57 -17.47 -5.30
N MET A 184 0.69 -17.36 -4.85
CA MET A 184 1.70 -16.50 -5.46
C MET A 184 1.75 -16.83 -6.94
N THR A 185 1.37 -15.88 -7.81
CA THR A 185 1.63 -16.03 -9.25
C THR A 185 3.13 -16.24 -9.40
N PRO A 186 3.58 -17.40 -9.92
CA PRO A 186 4.98 -17.56 -10.28
C PRO A 186 5.23 -16.51 -11.36
N GLN A 187 6.09 -15.55 -11.07
CA GLN A 187 6.57 -14.64 -12.09
C GLN A 187 7.37 -15.52 -13.08
N ASP A 188 6.76 -15.81 -14.23
CA ASP A 188 7.30 -16.73 -15.22
C ASP A 188 8.75 -16.35 -15.61
N ASN A 189 9.65 -17.31 -15.40
CA ASN A 189 10.93 -17.53 -16.08
C ASN A 189 11.97 -16.40 -16.10
N HIS A 190 12.74 -16.25 -15.01
CA HIS A 190 14.17 -16.63 -14.95
C HIS A 190 14.68 -16.42 -13.51
N ASP A 191 15.20 -17.48 -12.88
CA ASP A 191 16.02 -17.45 -11.66
C ASP A 191 15.53 -16.59 -10.48
N SER A 192 14.40 -16.95 -9.85
CA SER A 192 14.01 -16.39 -8.55
C SER A 192 14.66 -17.19 -7.40
N PRO A 193 15.49 -16.57 -6.53
CA PRO A 193 15.94 -17.23 -5.33
C PRO A 193 14.80 -17.24 -4.30
N SER A 194 14.60 -18.42 -3.71
CA SER A 194 13.66 -18.82 -2.64
C SER A 194 13.49 -17.89 -1.41
N GLY A 195 14.04 -16.67 -1.39
CA GLY A 195 14.13 -15.79 -0.22
C GLY A 195 13.03 -14.73 -0.06
N LYS A 196 12.41 -14.23 -1.15
CA LYS A 196 11.42 -13.12 -1.07
C LYS A 196 10.11 -13.55 -0.41
N GLY A 197 9.58 -14.71 -0.77
CA GLY A 197 8.40 -15.29 -0.13
C GLY A 197 8.62 -15.61 1.35
N SER A 198 9.85 -15.97 1.74
CA SER A 198 10.16 -16.41 3.11
C SER A 198 9.91 -15.34 4.19
N LYS A 199 10.29 -14.07 3.95
CA LYS A 199 10.06 -12.99 4.93
C LYS A 199 8.61 -12.49 4.99
N VAL A 200 7.90 -12.48 3.86
CA VAL A 200 6.45 -12.20 3.84
C VAL A 200 5.71 -13.29 4.62
N LEU A 201 6.05 -14.55 4.38
CA LEU A 201 5.52 -15.69 5.13
C LEU A 201 5.93 -15.66 6.61
N GLU A 202 7.13 -15.20 6.94
CA GLU A 202 7.57 -14.99 8.32
C GLU A 202 6.70 -13.95 9.02
N LEU A 203 6.50 -12.77 8.41
CA LEU A 203 5.60 -11.75 8.95
C LEU A 203 4.18 -12.29 9.11
N LEU A 204 3.65 -12.99 8.12
CA LEU A 204 2.31 -13.60 8.20
C LEU A 204 2.20 -14.66 9.30
N SER A 205 3.25 -15.46 9.52
CA SER A 205 3.27 -16.44 10.62
C SER A 205 3.31 -15.78 12.00
N ARG A 206 3.99 -14.63 12.11
CA ARG A 206 3.96 -13.78 13.32
C ARG A 206 2.62 -13.07 13.50
N LEU A 207 1.87 -12.83 12.41
CA LEU A 207 0.52 -12.30 12.49
C LEU A 207 -0.50 -13.31 13.03
N HIS A 208 -0.21 -14.63 13.06
CA HIS A 208 -1.06 -15.69 13.65
C HIS A 208 -2.57 -15.49 13.39
N MET A 209 -2.94 -15.41 12.10
CA MET A 209 -4.33 -15.25 11.68
C MET A 209 -5.19 -16.40 12.22
N PRO A 210 -6.28 -16.14 12.98
CA PRO A 210 -7.21 -17.20 13.33
C PRO A 210 -7.78 -17.81 12.04
N SER A 211 -7.67 -19.13 11.94
CA SER A 211 -8.17 -19.92 10.80
C SER A 211 -9.68 -19.99 10.77
#